data_AF-W2H3D9-F1
#
_entry.id   AF-W2H3D9-F1
#
_cell.length_a   1.000
_cell.length_b   1.000
_cell.length_c   1.000
_cell.angle_alpha   90.00
_cell.angle_beta   90.00
_cell.angle_gamma   90.00
#
_symmetry.space_group_name_H-M   'P 1'
#
loop_
_entity.id
_entity.type
_entity.pdbx_description
1 polymer ?
#
loop_
_entity_poly.entity_id
_entity_poly.type
_entity_poly.pdbx_seq_one_letter_code
_entity_poly.pdbx_strand_id
1 'polypeptide(L)'
;VVQHNGYGTVKIDGFFAQEFGKLYRSCGTCGDIPRTVTVDNVYAIDPLVSVITVNKNYGDQAKLSNIHVKTTNGNNDVKVCQWSQGDSSPSNLGDGPSGTLCQYSESDVHINE
;
A
#
# COMPACT_ATOMS: atom_id res chain seq x y z
N VAL A 1 -2.98 5.05 8.09
CA VAL A 1 -2.83 6.51 8.30
C VAL A 1 -3.84 7.22 7.41
N VAL A 2 -3.73 7.05 6.09
CA VAL A 2 -4.69 7.50 5.09
C VAL A 2 -5.75 6.42 4.84
N GLN A 3 -7.01 6.75 5.07
CA GLN A 3 -8.16 5.88 4.84
C GLN A 3 -8.94 6.39 3.61
N HIS A 4 -9.11 5.56 2.58
CA HIS A 4 -9.77 5.95 1.33
C HIS A 4 -11.11 5.21 1.18
N ASN A 5 -12.21 5.91 1.46
CA ASN A 5 -13.57 5.35 1.40
C ASN A 5 -14.34 5.74 0.14
N GLY A 6 -14.11 6.94 -0.38
CA GLY A 6 -14.83 7.50 -1.53
C GLY A 6 -14.32 6.99 -2.89
N TYR A 7 -14.89 7.56 -3.94
CA TYR A 7 -14.41 7.43 -5.32
C TYR A 7 -13.17 8.30 -5.55
N GLY A 8 -12.41 7.96 -6.59
CA GLY A 8 -11.37 8.82 -7.15
C GLY A 8 -9.96 8.37 -6.82
N THR A 9 -9.05 9.34 -6.77
CA THR A 9 -7.61 9.10 -6.62
C THR A 9 -7.08 9.81 -5.39
N VAL A 10 -6.37 9.07 -4.54
CA VAL A 10 -5.53 9.64 -3.49
C VAL A 10 -4.10 9.77 -4.02
N LYS A 11 -3.46 10.91 -3.80
CA LYS A 11 -2.04 11.12 -4.09
C LYS A 11 -1.30 11.34 -2.78
N ILE A 12 -0.29 10.53 -2.52
CA ILE A 12 0.59 10.63 -1.35
C ILE A 12 1.98 10.92 -1.90
N ASP A 13 2.53 12.09 -1.60
CA ASP A 13 3.83 12.54 -2.09
C ASP A 13 4.61 13.18 -0.94
N GLY A 14 5.87 12.79 -0.74
CA GLY A 14 6.76 13.37 0.27
C GLY A 14 6.34 13.06 1.71
N PHE A 15 5.81 11.85 1.96
CA PHE A 15 5.26 11.48 3.27
C PHE A 15 6.25 10.69 4.12
N PHE A 16 6.36 11.05 5.40
CA PHE A 16 7.10 10.29 6.40
C PHE A 16 6.15 9.64 7.40
N ALA A 17 6.34 8.36 7.71
CA ALA A 17 5.61 7.66 8.75
C ALA A 17 6.50 6.68 9.50
N GLN A 18 6.33 6.58 10.81
CA GLN A 18 7.04 5.65 11.68
C GLN A 18 6.06 4.85 12.53
N GLU A 19 6.35 3.57 12.73
CA GLU A 19 5.62 2.63 13.59
C GLU A 19 4.11 2.66 13.36
N PHE A 20 3.68 2.19 12.19
CA PHE A 20 2.29 2.31 11.75
C PHE A 20 1.75 0.98 11.23
N GLY A 21 0.44 0.77 11.37
CA GLY A 21 -0.22 -0.41 10.80
C GLY A 21 -0.12 -0.42 9.27
N LYS A 22 -0.76 0.57 8.63
CA LYS A 22 -0.75 0.77 7.16
C LYS A 22 -0.67 2.25 6.85
N LEU A 23 0.16 2.68 5.89
CA LEU A 23 0.19 4.07 5.45
C LEU A 23 -1.12 4.39 4.73
N TYR A 24 -1.46 3.63 3.69
CA TYR A 24 -2.73 3.75 2.95
C TYR A 24 -3.57 2.48 3.02
N ARG A 25 -4.89 2.63 3.18
CA ARG A 25 -5.86 1.55 3.03
C ARG A 25 -7.04 1.99 2.16
N SER A 26 -7.24 1.30 1.04
CA SER A 26 -8.53 1.28 0.33
C SER A 26 -9.59 0.64 1.23
N CYS A 27 -10.78 1.22 1.38
CA CYS A 27 -11.77 0.65 2.29
C CYS A 27 -12.19 -0.76 1.83
N GLY A 28 -12.04 -1.76 2.69
CA GLY A 28 -12.41 -3.15 2.38
C GLY A 28 -13.90 -3.43 2.47
N THR A 29 -14.64 -2.64 3.24
CA THR A 29 -16.06 -2.87 3.59
C THR A 29 -17.01 -1.81 3.03
N CYS A 30 -16.50 -0.78 2.35
CA CYS A 30 -17.30 0.36 1.85
C CYS A 30 -17.90 0.10 0.46
N GLY A 31 -18.18 -1.17 0.14
CA GLY A 31 -18.70 -1.59 -1.15
C GLY A 31 -17.66 -1.67 -2.28
N ASP A 32 -18.13 -2.18 -3.42
CA ASP A 32 -17.37 -2.40 -4.64
C ASP A 32 -17.14 -1.08 -5.39
N ILE A 33 -16.20 -0.31 -4.86
CA ILE A 33 -15.77 0.97 -5.42
C ILE A 33 -14.31 0.83 -5.84
N PRO A 34 -13.99 0.94 -7.14
CA PRO A 34 -12.60 0.97 -7.59
C PRO A 34 -11.93 2.24 -7.10
N ARG A 35 -10.78 2.09 -6.44
CA ARG A 35 -9.99 3.20 -5.91
C ARG A 35 -8.61 3.22 -6.51
N THR A 36 -8.13 4.43 -6.80
CA THR A 36 -6.78 4.64 -7.30
C THR A 36 -5.93 5.34 -6.25
N VAL A 37 -4.65 4.97 -6.17
CA VAL A 37 -3.67 5.67 -5.35
C VAL A 37 -2.34 5.83 -6.10
N THR A 38 -1.72 6.99 -5.98
CA THR A 38 -0.29 7.17 -6.30
C THR A 38 0.48 7.44 -5.01
N VAL A 39 1.62 6.78 -4.86
CA VAL A 39 2.49 6.90 -3.69
C VAL A 39 3.89 7.17 -4.18
N ASP A 40 4.40 8.36 -3.90
CA ASP A 40 5.66 8.86 -4.43
C ASP A 40 6.50 9.44 -3.28
N ASN A 41 7.81 9.23 -3.30
CA ASN A 41 8.76 9.85 -2.36
C ASN A 41 8.39 9.62 -0.88
N VAL A 42 8.11 8.36 -0.51
CA VAL A 42 7.72 8.02 0.86
C VAL A 42 8.91 7.45 1.63
N TYR A 43 9.08 7.88 2.88
CA TYR A 43 9.97 7.25 3.83
C TYR A 43 9.17 6.64 4.99
N ALA A 44 9.15 5.32 5.04
CA ALA A 44 8.41 4.54 6.03
C ALA A 44 9.37 3.82 6.99
N ILE A 45 9.16 3.96 8.28
CA ILE A 45 9.91 3.23 9.31
C ILE A 45 8.95 2.29 10.04
N ASP A 46 9.33 1.01 10.15
CA ASP A 46 8.61 -0.03 10.89
C ASP A 46 7.11 -0.14 10.58
N PRO A 47 6.72 -0.42 9.31
CA PRO A 47 5.34 -0.80 9.00
C PRO A 47 4.99 -2.13 9.65
N LEU A 48 3.96 -2.15 10.50
CA LEU A 48 3.51 -3.34 11.25
C LEU A 48 2.67 -4.31 10.41
N VAL A 49 2.07 -3.84 9.32
CA VAL A 49 1.29 -4.68 8.40
C VAL A 49 1.74 -4.52 6.96
N SER A 50 1.68 -3.30 6.42
CA SER A 50 2.11 -3.03 5.04
C SER A 50 2.33 -1.52 4.83
N VAL A 51 3.02 -1.12 3.77
CA VAL A 51 3.02 0.30 3.37
C VAL A 51 1.62 0.66 2.86
N ILE A 52 1.10 -0.03 1.84
CA ILE A 52 -0.27 0.17 1.36
C ILE A 52 -1.06 -1.14 1.28
N THR A 53 -2.39 -1.06 1.35
CA THR A 53 -3.28 -2.20 1.06
C THR A 53 -4.43 -1.81 0.13
N VAL A 54 -4.55 -2.52 -0.99
CA VAL A 54 -5.57 -2.33 -2.04
C VAL A 54 -6.45 -3.57 -2.19
N ASN A 55 -7.68 -3.41 -2.67
CA ASN A 55 -8.63 -4.51 -2.91
C ASN A 55 -8.51 -5.01 -4.36
N LYS A 56 -8.15 -6.29 -4.54
CA LYS A 56 -8.00 -6.92 -5.86
C LYS A 56 -9.33 -7.07 -6.60
N ASN A 57 -10.38 -7.50 -5.89
CA ASN A 57 -11.69 -7.78 -6.47
C ASN A 57 -12.47 -6.53 -6.88
N TYR A 58 -12.18 -5.38 -6.29
CA TYR A 58 -12.84 -4.11 -6.63
C TYR A 58 -12.13 -3.34 -7.75
N GLY A 59 -11.06 -3.91 -8.34
CA GLY A 59 -10.33 -3.28 -9.44
C GLY A 59 -9.51 -2.06 -9.01
N ASP A 60 -9.03 -2.04 -7.76
CA ASP A 60 -8.15 -0.99 -7.29
C ASP A 60 -6.87 -0.92 -8.13
N GLN A 61 -6.27 0.27 -8.18
CA GLN A 61 -5.00 0.50 -8.85
C GLN A 61 -4.08 1.33 -7.97
N ALA A 62 -2.88 0.84 -7.74
CA ALA A 62 -1.83 1.59 -7.07
C ALA A 62 -0.63 1.75 -7.99
N LYS A 63 -0.04 2.95 -8.01
CA LYS A 63 1.27 3.21 -8.58
C LYS A 63 2.20 3.70 -7.47
N LEU A 64 3.38 3.08 -7.37
CA LEU A 64 4.36 3.43 -6.35
C LEU A 64 5.68 3.78 -7.04
N SER A 65 6.35 4.82 -6.56
CA SER A 65 7.70 5.17 -6.99
C SER A 65 8.50 5.75 -5.83
N ASN A 66 9.81 5.48 -5.80
CA ASN A 66 10.74 6.02 -4.81
C ASN A 66 10.26 5.82 -3.34
N ILE A 67 10.02 4.56 -2.98
CA ILE A 67 9.56 4.14 -1.65
C ILE A 67 10.75 3.63 -0.84
N HIS A 68 11.13 4.36 0.20
CA HIS A 68 12.13 3.92 1.16
C HIS A 68 11.46 3.33 2.40
N VAL A 69 11.86 2.13 2.78
CA VAL A 69 11.43 1.47 3.99
C VAL A 69 12.62 1.16 4.87
N LYS A 70 12.58 1.58 6.13
CA LYS A 70 13.51 1.14 7.18
C LYS A 70 12.79 0.22 8.15
N THR A 71 13.45 -0.87 8.52
CA THR A 71 13.05 -1.71 9.64
C THR A 71 14.14 -1.66 10.70
N THR A 72 13.78 -1.38 11.95
CA THR A 72 14.75 -1.28 13.05
C THR A 72 15.32 -2.63 13.45
N ASN A 73 14.60 -3.71 13.16
CA ASN A 73 15.05 -5.09 13.37
C ASN A 73 15.84 -5.68 12.18
N GLY A 74 16.03 -4.92 11.09
CA GLY A 74 16.77 -5.37 9.90
C GLY A 74 16.01 -6.37 9.02
N ASN A 75 14.70 -6.51 9.17
CA ASN A 75 13.87 -7.36 8.32
C ASN A 75 13.73 -6.78 6.90
N ASN A 76 14.02 -7.59 5.87
CA ASN A 76 13.80 -7.20 4.48
C ASN A 76 12.46 -7.67 3.91
N ASP A 77 11.75 -8.57 4.61
CA ASP A 77 10.42 -9.03 4.21
C ASP A 77 9.36 -8.00 4.67
N VAL A 78 9.13 -6.99 3.84
CA VAL A 78 8.10 -5.96 4.06
C VAL A 78 7.09 -5.97 2.93
N LYS A 79 5.81 -6.02 3.31
CA LYS A 79 4.68 -5.90 2.38
C LYS A 79 4.52 -4.46 1.93
N VAL A 80 5.16 -4.08 0.83
CA VAL A 80 5.04 -2.71 0.31
C VAL A 80 3.64 -2.46 -0.24
N CYS A 81 3.16 -3.35 -1.11
CA CYS A 81 1.80 -3.28 -1.65
C CYS A 81 1.07 -4.59 -1.37
N GLN A 82 0.21 -4.61 -0.35
CA GLN A 82 -0.60 -5.77 -0.01
C GLN A 82 -1.92 -5.75 -0.80
N TRP A 83 -2.35 -6.92 -1.28
CA TRP A 83 -3.63 -7.10 -1.96
C TRP A 83 -4.61 -7.84 -1.04
N SER A 84 -5.86 -7.39 -1.03
CA SER A 84 -6.93 -8.01 -0.26
C SER A 84 -8.17 -8.30 -1.10
N GLN A 85 -9.02 -9.18 -0.58
CA GLN A 85 -10.42 -9.30 -0.97
C GLN A 85 -11.22 -8.33 -0.10
N GLY A 86 -11.92 -7.38 -0.72
CA GLY A 86 -12.91 -6.54 -0.06
C GLY A 86 -14.27 -7.24 -0.03
N ASP A 87 -14.92 -7.23 1.14
CA ASP A 87 -16.26 -7.73 1.43
C ASP A 87 -16.64 -7.32 2.87
N SER A 88 -17.60 -7.99 3.51
CA SER A 88 -17.96 -7.75 4.91
C SER A 88 -16.87 -8.14 5.93
N SER A 89 -15.93 -9.02 5.56
CA SER A 89 -14.82 -9.50 6.37
C SER A 89 -13.53 -9.60 5.54
N PRO A 90 -12.92 -8.44 5.19
CA PRO A 90 -11.82 -8.41 4.22
C PRO A 90 -10.65 -9.31 4.61
N SER A 91 -10.08 -10.00 3.62
CA SER A 91 -8.99 -10.95 3.81
C SER A 91 -7.79 -10.62 2.92
N ASN A 92 -6.58 -11.02 3.34
CA ASN A 92 -5.37 -10.79 2.56
C ASN A 92 -5.21 -11.90 1.51
N LEU A 93 -4.80 -11.53 0.29
CA LEU A 93 -4.62 -12.46 -0.83
C LEU A 93 -3.15 -12.62 -1.24
N GLY A 94 -2.30 -11.66 -0.87
CA GLY A 94 -0.88 -11.64 -1.21
C GLY A 94 -0.33 -10.22 -1.16
N ASP A 95 0.89 -10.03 -1.64
CA ASP A 95 1.56 -8.73 -1.72
C ASP A 95 2.66 -8.74 -2.79
N GLY A 96 3.16 -7.56 -3.12
CA GLY A 96 4.20 -7.37 -4.14
C GLY A 96 3.72 -6.54 -5.34
N PRO A 97 4.52 -6.49 -6.43
CA PRO A 97 4.08 -5.98 -7.72
C PRO A 97 3.02 -6.89 -8.35
N SER A 98 1.98 -6.32 -8.97
CA SER A 98 0.94 -7.09 -9.66
C SER A 98 0.17 -6.23 -10.66
N GLY A 99 0.49 -6.43 -11.95
CA GLY A 99 -0.23 -5.84 -13.08
C GLY A 99 -0.65 -4.39 -12.83
N THR A 100 -1.93 -4.09 -13.00
CA THR A 100 -2.51 -2.76 -12.72
C THR A 100 -2.81 -2.51 -11.23
N LEU A 101 -2.87 -3.57 -10.41
CA LEU A 101 -3.25 -3.49 -8.99
C LEU A 101 -2.17 -2.82 -8.14
N CYS A 102 -0.91 -3.21 -8.35
CA CYS A 102 0.26 -2.64 -7.69
C CYS A 102 1.39 -2.49 -8.71
N GLN A 103 1.53 -1.28 -9.25
CA GLN A 103 2.44 -0.92 -10.33
C GLN A 103 3.71 -0.30 -9.75
N TYR A 104 4.76 -1.11 -9.65
CA TYR A 104 6.12 -0.70 -9.31
C TYR A 104 7.11 -1.81 -9.68
N SER A 105 8.39 -1.47 -9.69
CA SER A 105 9.52 -2.36 -9.95
C SER A 105 10.44 -2.45 -8.73
N GLU A 106 11.44 -3.33 -8.76
CA GLU A 106 12.45 -3.41 -7.69
C GLU A 106 13.18 -2.09 -7.48
N SER A 107 13.45 -1.32 -8.55
CA SER A 107 14.13 -0.01 -8.44
C SER A 107 13.27 1.10 -7.83
N ASP A 108 11.97 0.87 -7.64
CA ASP A 108 11.07 1.84 -7.02
C ASP A 108 11.00 1.67 -5.49
N VAL A 109 11.61 0.62 -4.93
CA VAL A 109 11.49 0.24 -3.53
C VAL A 109 12.85 -0.07 -2.94
N HIS A 110 13.18 0.62 -1.86
CA HIS A 110 14.46 0.52 -1.15
C HIS A 110 14.20 0.07 0.28
N ILE A 111 14.52 -1.19 0.62
CA ILE A 111 14.30 -1.73 1.97
C ILE A 111 15.65 -1.86 2.69
N ASN A 112 15.80 -1.11 3.79
CA ASN A 112 17.00 -1.05 4.62
C ASN A 112 18.28 -0.55 3.95
N GLU A 113 18.21 -0.09 2.70
CA GLU A 113 19.26 0.59 1.95
C GLU A 113 19.59 2.00 2.50
#